data_AF-A0A920MVR8-F1
#
_entry.id   AF-A0A920MVR8-F1
#
_cell.length_a   1.000
_cell.length_b   1.000
_cell.length_c   1.000
_cell.angle_alpha   90.00
_cell.angle_beta   90.00
_cell.angle_gamma   90.00
#
_symmetry.space_group_name_H-M   'P 1'
#
loop_
_entity.id
_entity.type
_entity.pdbx_description
1 polymer ?
#
loop_
_entity_poly.entity_id
_entity_poly.type
_entity_poly.pdbx_seq_one_letter_code
_entity_poly.pdbx_strand_id
1 'polypeptide(L)'
;MHGIIGLITASLVAMVILGGIKRIGNVTSYLVPVMAVIYVFCALFIIIDNYDKIGEAFNLFFTMAFNPPSIKEPAVGVASGIFVTFLNTMLIGVQRGLFSSESGQGSAAIAHSTAKTKYPVREGVVALLEPYIDTIIICTLTGLVIMVTSSWEATRFHSYNIDQRISEQSFFKNEKSNIDNISDKIFEEFNNSNIMIFTHSKISLEQLTQVFKKKQ
;
A
#
# COMPACT_ATOMS: atom_id res chain seq x y z
N MET A 1 -18.73 -9.21 -11.89
CA MET A 1 -17.91 -8.68 -13.00
C MET A 1 -16.40 -8.80 -12.78
N HIS A 2 -15.87 -8.68 -11.55
CA HIS A 2 -14.42 -8.79 -11.27
C HIS A 2 -13.77 -10.12 -11.71
N GLY A 3 -14.48 -11.25 -11.60
CA GLY A 3 -13.95 -12.57 -11.99
C GLY A 3 -13.66 -12.74 -13.48
N ILE A 4 -14.44 -12.08 -14.36
CA ILE A 4 -14.21 -12.14 -15.82
C ILE A 4 -12.91 -11.42 -16.19
N ILE A 5 -12.65 -10.26 -15.58
CA ILE A 5 -11.43 -9.48 -15.83
C ILE A 5 -10.20 -10.28 -15.39
N GLY A 6 -10.27 -10.90 -14.20
CA GLY A 6 -9.21 -11.77 -13.70
C GLY A 6 -8.96 -12.99 -14.60
N LEU A 7 -10.01 -13.60 -15.15
CA LEU A 7 -9.88 -14.73 -16.07
C LEU A 7 -9.21 -14.32 -17.39
N ILE A 8 -9.58 -13.15 -17.93
CA ILE A 8 -9.00 -12.63 -19.18
C ILE A 8 -7.52 -12.28 -18.98
N THR A 9 -7.18 -11.55 -17.92
CA THR A 9 -5.77 -11.18 -17.65
C THR A 9 -4.92 -12.40 -17.32
N ALA A 10 -5.44 -13.35 -16.53
CA ALA A 10 -4.73 -14.60 -16.25
C ALA A 10 -4.50 -15.43 -17.51
N SER A 11 -5.46 -15.52 -18.42
CA SER A 11 -5.30 -16.25 -19.69
C SER A 11 -4.24 -15.61 -20.59
N LEU A 12 -4.25 -14.27 -20.71
CA LEU A 12 -3.23 -13.54 -21.48
C LEU A 12 -1.83 -13.73 -20.89
N VAL A 13 -1.68 -13.63 -19.57
CA VAL A 13 -0.39 -13.83 -18.88
C VAL A 13 0.07 -15.29 -19.01
N ALA A 14 -0.83 -16.26 -18.84
CA ALA A 14 -0.52 -17.67 -19.01
C ALA A 14 0.01 -17.98 -20.42
N MET A 15 -0.58 -17.38 -21.46
CA MET A 15 -0.11 -17.53 -22.84
C MET A 15 1.32 -16.99 -23.04
N VAL A 16 1.71 -15.93 -22.32
CA VAL A 16 3.09 -15.39 -22.37
C VAL A 16 4.06 -16.29 -21.61
N ILE A 17 3.69 -16.76 -20.42
CA ILE A 17 4.55 -17.57 -19.54
C ILE A 17 4.79 -18.97 -20.11
N LEU A 18 3.76 -19.62 -20.67
CA LEU A 18 3.86 -20.97 -21.25
C LEU A 18 4.85 -21.05 -22.44
N GLY A 19 5.20 -19.91 -23.04
CA GLY A 19 6.22 -19.83 -24.08
C GLY A 19 7.67 -19.86 -23.59
N GLY A 20 7.91 -19.89 -22.27
CA GLY A 20 9.23 -19.94 -21.66
C GLY A 20 10.00 -18.61 -21.65
N ILE A 21 11.22 -18.62 -21.09
CA ILE A 21 12.01 -17.40 -20.80
C ILE A 21 12.34 -16.57 -22.05
N LYS A 22 12.49 -17.21 -23.21
CA LYS A 22 12.79 -16.53 -24.48
C LYS A 22 11.60 -15.71 -25.00
N ARG A 23 10.36 -16.17 -24.77
CA ARG A 23 9.16 -15.42 -25.16
C ARG A 23 8.86 -14.29 -24.19
N ILE A 24 9.06 -14.53 -22.89
CA ILE A 24 8.93 -13.49 -21.85
C ILE A 24 9.87 -12.33 -22.17
N GLY A 25 11.16 -12.61 -22.37
CA GLY A 25 12.14 -11.58 -22.74
C GLY A 25 11.73 -10.82 -24.01
N ASN A 26 11.32 -11.51 -25.06
CA ASN A 26 10.93 -10.86 -26.33
C ASN A 26 9.70 -9.94 -26.21
N VAL A 27 8.70 -10.32 -25.39
CA VAL A 27 7.53 -9.48 -25.14
C VAL A 27 7.91 -8.28 -24.28
N THR A 28 8.62 -8.50 -23.17
CA THR A 28 9.04 -7.45 -22.24
C THR A 28 9.98 -6.44 -22.91
N SER A 29 10.91 -6.88 -23.78
CA SER A 29 11.83 -6.00 -24.51
C SER A 29 11.12 -4.99 -25.42
N TYR A 30 9.91 -5.27 -25.88
CA TYR A 30 9.10 -4.32 -26.64
C TYR A 30 8.12 -3.56 -25.75
N LEU A 31 7.54 -4.23 -24.76
CA LEU A 31 6.50 -3.67 -23.90
C LEU A 31 7.04 -2.60 -22.94
N VAL A 32 8.20 -2.83 -22.33
CA VAL A 32 8.84 -1.88 -21.38
C VAL A 32 9.17 -0.53 -22.02
N PRO A 33 9.87 -0.46 -23.19
CA PRO A 33 10.17 0.84 -23.79
C PRO A 33 8.91 1.54 -24.30
N VAL A 34 7.92 0.82 -24.82
CA VAL A 34 6.64 1.44 -25.24
C VAL A 34 5.90 2.03 -24.04
N MET A 35 5.85 1.31 -22.92
CA MET A 35 5.26 1.81 -21.68
C MET A 35 5.97 3.08 -21.18
N ALA A 36 7.30 3.07 -21.12
CA ALA A 36 8.09 4.21 -20.67
C ALA A 36 7.87 5.45 -21.56
N VAL A 37 7.85 5.27 -22.88
CA VAL A 37 7.63 6.37 -23.83
C VAL A 37 6.25 6.97 -23.64
N ILE A 38 5.18 6.16 -23.63
CA ILE A 38 3.81 6.65 -23.43
C ILE A 38 3.70 7.39 -22.10
N TYR A 39 4.29 6.83 -21.04
CA TYR A 39 4.28 7.43 -19.71
C TYR A 39 4.94 8.81 -19.71
N VAL A 40 6.15 8.92 -20.25
CA VAL A 40 6.89 10.19 -20.32
C VAL A 40 6.14 11.22 -21.16
N PHE A 41 5.53 10.81 -22.28
CA PHE A 41 4.72 11.71 -23.10
C PHE A 41 3.50 12.26 -22.34
N CYS A 42 2.73 11.39 -21.69
CA CYS A 42 1.57 11.83 -20.90
C CYS A 42 1.97 12.73 -19.73
N ALA A 43 3.03 12.37 -19.01
CA ALA A 43 3.52 13.17 -17.90
C ALA A 43 4.05 14.53 -18.35
N LEU A 44 4.80 14.59 -19.46
CA LEU A 44 5.28 15.84 -20.03
C LEU A 44 4.11 16.74 -20.46
N PHE A 45 3.06 16.16 -21.03
CA PHE A 45 1.84 16.89 -21.38
C PHE A 45 1.19 17.55 -20.15
N ILE A 46 1.04 16.82 -19.04
CA ILE A 46 0.47 17.34 -17.79
C ILE A 46 1.37 18.42 -17.17
N ILE A 47 2.69 18.22 -17.21
CA ILE A 47 3.68 19.17 -16.67
C ILE A 47 3.64 20.50 -17.46
N ILE A 48 3.51 20.44 -18.80
CA ILE A 48 3.39 21.64 -19.63
C ILE A 48 2.08 22.39 -19.33
N ASP A 49 0.98 21.67 -19.19
CA ASP A 49 -0.33 22.26 -18.87
C ASP A 49 -0.35 22.98 -17.51
N ASN A 50 0.56 22.60 -16.60
CA ASN A 50 0.66 23.16 -15.26
C ASN A 50 2.08 23.67 -14.96
N TYR A 51 2.74 24.29 -15.94
CA TYR A 51 4.14 24.71 -15.84
C TYR A 51 4.40 25.65 -14.65
N ASP A 52 3.45 26.53 -14.34
CA ASP A 52 3.57 27.51 -13.25
C ASP A 52 3.69 26.87 -11.86
N LYS A 53 3.18 25.64 -11.70
CA LYS A 53 3.18 24.92 -10.41
C LYS A 53 4.41 24.05 -10.20
N ILE A 54 5.27 23.90 -11.19
CA ILE A 54 6.47 23.05 -11.09
C ILE A 54 7.39 23.53 -9.97
N GLY A 55 7.62 24.85 -9.89
CA GLY A 55 8.47 25.44 -8.86
C GLY A 55 7.89 25.26 -7.45
N GLU A 56 6.58 25.39 -7.31
CA GLU A 56 5.87 25.13 -6.05
C GLU A 56 5.93 23.65 -5.66
N ALA A 57 5.77 22.73 -6.61
CA ALA A 57 5.86 21.29 -6.38
C ALA A 57 7.24 20.87 -5.85
N PHE A 58 8.33 21.42 -6.38
CA PHE A 58 9.68 21.18 -5.84
C PHE A 58 9.83 21.71 -4.42
N ASN A 59 9.32 22.91 -4.13
CA ASN A 59 9.35 23.45 -2.78
C ASN A 59 8.51 22.60 -1.80
N LEU A 60 7.36 22.09 -2.25
CA LEU A 60 6.54 21.17 -1.48
C LEU A 60 7.27 19.85 -1.20
N PHE A 61 8.04 19.29 -2.14
CA PHE A 61 8.84 18.08 -1.87
C PHE A 61 9.80 18.29 -0.70
N PHE A 62 10.58 19.36 -0.72
CA PHE A 62 11.53 19.65 0.36
C PHE A 62 10.80 19.99 1.67
N THR A 63 9.74 20.79 1.60
CA THR A 63 8.98 21.17 2.79
C THR A 63 8.28 19.96 3.41
N MET A 64 7.64 19.09 2.64
CA MET A 64 6.97 17.90 3.15
C MET A 64 7.96 16.83 3.62
N ALA A 65 9.13 16.72 2.99
CA ALA A 65 10.16 15.76 3.39
C ALA A 65 10.85 16.15 4.70
N PHE A 66 11.16 17.43 4.91
CA PHE A 66 11.88 17.91 6.10
C PHE A 66 10.98 18.49 7.20
N ASN A 67 9.82 19.03 6.84
CA ASN A 67 8.84 19.64 7.75
C ASN A 67 7.41 19.18 7.41
N PRO A 68 7.09 17.88 7.59
CA PRO A 68 5.78 17.35 7.23
C PRO A 68 4.64 18.09 7.96
N PRO A 69 3.53 18.43 7.28
CA PRO A 69 2.45 19.28 7.80
C PRO A 69 1.68 18.70 9.00
N SER A 70 2.04 17.51 9.49
CA SER A 70 1.64 16.97 10.80
C SER A 70 1.98 17.90 11.98
N ILE A 71 2.81 18.93 11.74
CA ILE A 71 3.03 20.05 12.67
C ILE A 71 1.74 20.88 12.92
N LYS A 72 0.75 20.85 12.01
CA LYS A 72 -0.47 21.68 12.11
C LYS A 72 -1.67 21.01 12.80
N GLU A 73 -1.65 19.70 13.02
CA GLU A 73 -2.71 19.00 13.76
C GLU A 73 -2.12 18.43 15.07
N PRO A 74 -2.34 19.10 16.22
CA PRO A 74 -1.80 18.69 17.51
C PRO A 74 -2.67 17.57 18.11
N ALA A 75 -2.70 16.40 17.47
CA ALA A 75 -3.20 15.20 18.11
C ALA A 75 -2.06 14.56 18.92
N VAL A 76 -1.86 15.10 20.13
CA VAL A 76 -1.19 14.49 21.29
C VAL A 76 0.30 14.12 21.10
N GLY A 77 1.21 15.05 21.43
CA GLY A 77 2.64 14.75 21.65
C GLY A 77 3.63 15.55 20.80
N VAL A 78 3.69 16.86 21.02
CA VAL A 78 4.24 17.87 20.07
C VAL A 78 5.78 17.84 19.91
N ALA A 79 6.52 17.05 20.69
CA ALA A 79 7.98 16.96 20.58
C ALA A 79 8.49 15.62 20.02
N SER A 80 7.79 14.50 20.26
CA SER A 80 8.12 13.19 19.69
C SER A 80 7.51 12.97 18.30
N GLY A 81 6.42 13.67 17.97
CA GLY A 81 5.67 13.49 16.72
C GLY A 81 6.42 13.91 15.45
N ILE A 82 7.28 14.94 15.50
CA ILE A 82 8.00 15.42 14.31
C ILE A 82 9.04 14.40 13.86
N PHE A 83 9.85 13.88 14.80
CA PHE A 83 10.85 12.87 14.50
C PHE A 83 10.21 11.54 14.06
N VAL A 84 9.14 11.12 14.73
CA VAL A 84 8.39 9.90 14.35
C VAL A 84 7.73 10.05 12.98
N THR A 85 7.16 11.21 12.65
CA THR A 85 6.56 11.47 11.33
C THR A 85 7.61 11.50 10.22
N PHE A 86 8.76 12.15 10.48
CA PHE A 86 9.88 12.15 9.55
C PHE A 86 10.39 10.73 9.28
N LEU A 87 10.63 9.96 10.34
CA LEU A 87 11.05 8.56 10.21
C LEU A 87 10.03 7.71 9.47
N ASN A 88 8.73 7.89 9.72
CA ASN A 88 7.68 7.17 9.01
C ASN A 88 7.64 7.54 7.52
N THR A 89 7.76 8.83 7.19
CA THR A 89 7.79 9.30 5.81
C THR A 89 9.01 8.75 5.06
N MET A 90 10.18 8.79 5.70
CA MET A 90 11.42 8.20 5.18
C MET A 90 11.29 6.67 5.03
N LEU A 91 10.76 5.98 6.04
CA LEU A 91 10.59 4.52 6.01
C LEU A 91 9.67 4.09 4.87
N ILE A 92 8.52 4.76 4.70
CA ILE A 92 7.58 4.47 3.61
C ILE A 92 8.20 4.81 2.26
N GLY A 93 8.94 5.91 2.15
CA GLY A 93 9.66 6.29 0.94
C GLY A 93 10.73 5.27 0.54
N VAL A 94 11.59 4.89 1.48
CA VAL A 94 12.63 3.87 1.29
C VAL A 94 12.01 2.53 0.97
N GLN A 95 10.97 2.11 1.68
CA GLN A 95 10.27 0.84 1.44
C GLN A 95 9.70 0.79 0.01
N ARG A 96 8.99 1.84 -0.43
CA ARG A 96 8.45 1.90 -1.80
C ARG A 96 9.55 1.95 -2.87
N GLY A 97 10.64 2.69 -2.60
CA GLY A 97 11.79 2.75 -3.51
C GLY A 97 12.50 1.39 -3.65
N LEU A 98 12.74 0.70 -2.53
CA LEU A 98 13.35 -0.63 -2.52
C LEU A 98 12.48 -1.67 -3.23
N PHE A 99 11.15 -1.58 -3.11
CA PHE A 99 10.23 -2.46 -3.84
C PHE A 99 10.13 -2.15 -5.34
N SER A 100 10.22 -0.87 -5.75
CA SER A 100 10.21 -0.51 -7.18
C SER A 100 11.49 -0.95 -7.89
N SER A 101 12.63 -0.78 -7.22
CA SER A 101 13.97 -1.08 -7.74
C SER A 101 14.47 -2.50 -7.46
N GLU A 102 13.68 -3.37 -6.83
CA GLU A 102 14.07 -4.73 -6.37
C GLU A 102 15.42 -4.79 -5.62
N SER A 103 15.80 -3.68 -4.97
CA SER A 103 17.13 -3.50 -4.41
C SER A 103 17.30 -4.31 -3.12
N GLY A 104 18.25 -5.23 -3.13
CA GLY A 104 18.51 -6.14 -2.02
C GLY A 104 17.65 -7.42 -1.97
N GLN A 105 16.74 -7.62 -2.93
CA GLN A 105 15.95 -8.87 -3.03
C GLN A 105 16.67 -10.01 -3.78
N GLY A 106 17.70 -9.71 -4.57
CA GLY A 106 18.48 -10.73 -5.29
C GLY A 106 17.77 -11.35 -6.51
N SER A 107 16.54 -10.94 -6.82
CA SER A 107 15.77 -11.37 -8.00
C SER A 107 16.43 -10.97 -9.31
N ALA A 108 16.94 -9.74 -9.40
CA ALA A 108 17.64 -9.24 -10.58
C ALA A 108 18.84 -10.13 -10.98
N ALA A 109 19.56 -10.69 -10.00
CA ALA A 109 20.69 -11.59 -10.28
C ALA A 109 20.26 -12.89 -10.99
N ILE A 110 19.04 -13.38 -10.75
CA ILE A 110 18.49 -14.57 -11.39
C ILE A 110 18.28 -14.29 -12.89
N ALA A 111 17.70 -13.14 -13.24
CA ALA A 111 17.48 -12.75 -14.63
C ALA A 111 18.81 -12.48 -15.37
N HIS A 112 19.70 -11.69 -14.76
CA HIS A 112 20.98 -11.31 -15.37
C HIS A 112 21.98 -12.48 -15.49
N SER A 113 21.89 -13.51 -14.63
CA SER A 113 22.72 -14.72 -14.76
C SER A 113 22.42 -15.56 -16.01
N THR A 114 21.23 -15.40 -16.59
CA THR A 114 20.83 -16.10 -17.82
C THR A 114 21.23 -15.31 -19.09
N ALA A 115 21.70 -14.06 -18.94
CA ALA A 115 22.10 -13.21 -20.05
C ALA A 115 23.41 -13.69 -20.69
N LYS A 116 23.47 -13.69 -22.03
CA LYS A 116 24.66 -14.08 -22.79
C LYS A 116 25.63 -12.90 -22.91
N THR A 117 26.47 -12.73 -21.91
CA THR A 117 27.50 -11.69 -21.84
C THR A 117 28.91 -12.27 -21.88
N LYS A 118 29.83 -11.60 -22.58
CA LYS A 118 31.28 -11.94 -22.57
C LYS A 118 32.01 -11.43 -21.33
N TYR A 119 31.47 -10.42 -20.63
CA TYR A 119 32.11 -9.77 -19.50
C TYR A 119 31.08 -9.48 -18.40
N PRO A 120 31.23 -10.04 -17.19
CA PRO A 120 30.25 -9.87 -16.12
C PRO A 120 30.06 -8.40 -15.71
N VAL A 121 31.10 -7.58 -15.87
CA VAL A 121 31.06 -6.13 -15.59
C VAL A 121 30.04 -5.41 -16.46
N ARG A 122 29.81 -5.85 -17.71
CA ARG A 122 28.85 -5.21 -18.62
C ARG A 122 27.41 -5.40 -18.14
N GLU A 123 27.06 -6.60 -17.69
CA GLU A 123 25.73 -6.85 -17.13
C GLU A 123 25.54 -6.14 -15.79
N GLY A 124 26.60 -5.98 -14.99
CA GLY A 124 26.55 -5.18 -13.76
C GLY A 124 26.14 -3.72 -14.03
N VAL A 125 26.62 -3.11 -15.11
CA VAL A 125 26.22 -1.74 -15.50
C VAL A 125 24.77 -1.69 -15.97
N VAL A 126 24.31 -2.71 -16.72
CA VAL A 126 22.90 -2.79 -17.16
C VAL A 126 21.96 -2.98 -15.98
N ALA A 127 22.32 -3.83 -15.01
CA ALA A 127 21.55 -4.06 -13.79
C ALA A 127 21.42 -2.80 -12.92
N LEU A 128 22.41 -1.88 -12.97
CA LEU A 128 22.31 -0.58 -12.30
C LEU A 128 21.48 0.45 -13.08
N LEU A 129 21.40 0.31 -14.41
CA LEU A 129 20.61 1.18 -15.28
C LEU A 129 19.09 0.94 -15.12
N GLU A 130 18.68 -0.29 -14.84
CA GLU A 130 17.28 -0.65 -14.60
C GLU A 130 16.62 0.23 -13.50
N PRO A 131 17.12 0.27 -12.25
CA PRO A 131 16.56 1.12 -11.21
C PRO A 131 16.85 2.61 -11.43
N TYR A 132 17.89 2.98 -12.18
CA TYR A 132 18.12 4.39 -12.54
C TYR A 132 16.98 4.95 -13.38
N ILE A 133 16.54 4.22 -14.41
CA ILE A 133 15.45 4.66 -15.27
C ILE A 133 14.12 4.62 -14.50
N ASP A 134 13.85 3.56 -13.76
CA ASP A 134 12.58 3.40 -13.04
C ASP A 134 12.43 4.36 -11.86
N THR A 135 13.42 4.43 -10.97
CA THR A 135 13.28 5.15 -9.70
C THR A 135 13.74 6.60 -9.77
N ILE A 136 14.81 6.93 -10.51
CA ILE A 136 15.25 8.33 -10.60
C ILE A 136 14.44 9.09 -11.64
N ILE A 137 14.16 8.50 -12.80
CA ILE A 137 13.46 9.20 -13.88
C ILE A 137 11.94 9.02 -13.75
N ILE A 138 11.44 7.79 -13.88
CA ILE A 138 9.99 7.53 -14.00
C ILE A 138 9.25 7.83 -12.69
N CYS A 139 9.73 7.33 -11.56
CA CYS A 139 9.10 7.54 -10.25
C CYS A 139 9.14 9.03 -9.83
N THR A 140 10.23 9.75 -10.10
CA THR A 140 10.30 11.20 -9.83
C THR A 140 9.31 11.99 -10.69
N LEU A 141 9.22 11.64 -11.99
CA LEU A 141 8.23 12.23 -12.90
C LEU A 141 6.80 11.95 -12.42
N THR A 142 6.55 10.74 -11.92
CA THR A 142 5.26 10.35 -11.33
C THR A 142 4.92 11.20 -10.11
N GLY A 143 5.88 11.38 -9.21
CA GLY A 143 5.73 12.26 -8.06
C GLY A 143 5.39 13.68 -8.50
N LEU A 144 6.13 14.23 -9.48
CA LEU A 144 5.91 15.59 -9.95
C LEU A 144 4.51 15.78 -10.54
N VAL A 145 4.05 14.83 -11.38
CA VAL A 145 2.68 14.84 -11.95
C VAL A 145 1.62 14.85 -10.86
N ILE A 146 1.77 14.02 -9.82
CA ILE A 146 0.82 13.95 -8.69
C ILE A 146 0.77 15.27 -7.92
N MET A 147 1.94 15.88 -7.67
CA MET A 147 2.03 17.13 -6.92
C MET A 147 1.42 18.29 -7.69
N VAL A 148 1.74 18.40 -8.98
CA VAL A 148 1.27 19.46 -9.88
C VAL A 148 -0.24 19.37 -10.13
N THR A 149 -0.80 18.15 -10.17
CA THR A 149 -2.24 17.91 -10.32
C THR A 149 -3.02 18.09 -9.00
N SER A 150 -2.33 18.26 -7.87
CA SER A 150 -2.92 18.26 -6.51
C SER A 150 -3.80 17.02 -6.22
N SER A 151 -3.59 15.91 -6.92
CA SER A 151 -4.44 14.71 -6.77
C SER A 151 -4.28 14.04 -5.40
N TRP A 152 -3.18 14.34 -4.70
CA TRP A 152 -2.91 13.88 -3.34
C TRP A 152 -3.90 14.45 -2.30
N GLU A 153 -4.49 15.63 -2.56
CA GLU A 153 -5.50 16.22 -1.67
C GLU A 153 -6.78 15.36 -1.64
N ALA A 154 -7.21 14.86 -2.80
CA ALA A 154 -8.38 13.97 -2.90
C ALA A 154 -8.21 12.69 -2.06
N THR A 155 -6.97 12.16 -1.98
CA THR A 155 -6.65 11.03 -1.10
C THR A 155 -6.67 11.42 0.38
N ARG A 156 -6.16 12.61 0.73
CA ARG A 156 -6.18 13.12 2.12
C ARG A 156 -7.61 13.24 2.68
N PHE A 157 -8.55 13.72 1.87
CA PHE A 157 -9.96 13.79 2.26
C PHE A 157 -10.56 12.41 2.57
N HIS A 158 -10.18 11.37 1.82
CA HIS A 158 -10.65 10.00 2.10
C HIS A 158 -10.04 9.41 3.37
N SER A 159 -8.75 9.63 3.63
CA SER A 159 -8.11 9.14 4.86
C SER A 159 -8.68 9.78 6.13
N TYR A 160 -8.97 11.08 6.13
CA TYR A 160 -9.59 11.76 7.28
C TYR A 160 -10.96 11.19 7.64
N ASN A 161 -11.79 10.91 6.62
CA ASN A 161 -13.12 10.33 6.82
C ASN A 161 -13.06 8.88 7.37
N ILE A 162 -12.01 8.13 7.06
CA ILE A 162 -11.82 6.77 7.58
C ILE A 162 -11.38 6.83 9.06
N ASP A 163 -10.43 7.71 9.41
CA ASP A 163 -9.91 7.84 10.77
C ASP A 163 -10.95 8.38 11.77
N GLN A 164 -11.80 9.31 11.35
CA GLN A 164 -12.96 9.78 12.11
C GLN A 164 -13.93 8.63 12.39
N ARG A 165 -14.28 7.83 11.37
CA ARG A 165 -15.18 6.68 11.53
C ARG A 165 -14.55 5.59 12.39
N ILE A 166 -13.24 5.37 12.32
CA ILE A 166 -12.54 4.39 13.16
C ILE A 166 -12.46 4.89 14.61
N SER A 167 -12.26 6.19 14.85
CA SER A 167 -12.28 6.78 16.20
C SER A 167 -13.68 6.75 16.81
N GLU A 168 -14.72 7.07 16.03
CA GLU A 168 -16.13 6.90 16.45
C GLU A 168 -16.46 5.43 16.70
N GLN A 169 -16.06 4.51 15.82
CA GLN A 169 -16.30 3.08 16.01
C GLN A 169 -15.51 2.47 17.17
N SER A 170 -14.32 2.96 17.48
CA SER A 170 -13.56 2.51 18.65
C SER A 170 -14.15 3.05 19.96
N PHE A 171 -14.74 4.26 19.95
CA PHE A 171 -15.61 4.72 21.04
C PHE A 171 -16.89 3.89 21.18
N PHE A 172 -17.64 3.64 20.10
CA PHE A 172 -18.83 2.78 20.13
C PHE A 172 -18.50 1.32 20.52
N LYS A 173 -17.33 0.80 20.14
CA LYS A 173 -16.87 -0.54 20.54
C LYS A 173 -16.46 -0.59 22.00
N ASN A 174 -15.85 0.47 22.53
CA ASN A 174 -15.53 0.59 23.95
C ASN A 174 -16.81 0.71 24.79
N GLU A 175 -17.76 1.55 24.36
CA GLU A 175 -19.04 1.72 25.04
C GLU A 175 -19.92 0.47 24.96
N LYS A 176 -19.96 -0.23 23.81
CA LYS A 176 -20.66 -1.51 23.68
C LYS A 176 -20.03 -2.61 24.53
N SER A 177 -18.70 -2.67 24.64
CA SER A 177 -18.03 -3.60 25.56
C SER A 177 -18.37 -3.34 27.04
N ASN A 178 -18.67 -2.09 27.40
CA ASN A 178 -19.06 -1.73 28.76
C ASN A 178 -20.53 -2.10 29.02
N ILE A 179 -21.43 -1.92 28.04
CA ILE A 179 -22.84 -2.34 28.12
C ILE A 179 -22.99 -3.86 28.09
N ASP A 180 -22.15 -4.60 27.36
CA ASP A 180 -22.16 -6.06 27.33
C ASP A 180 -21.76 -6.63 28.71
N ASN A 181 -20.75 -6.05 29.37
CA ASN A 181 -20.35 -6.41 30.74
C ASN A 181 -21.42 -6.07 31.80
N ILE A 182 -22.22 -5.02 31.59
CA ILE A 182 -23.33 -4.65 32.47
C ILE A 182 -24.54 -5.57 32.21
N SER A 183 -24.80 -5.94 30.96
CA SER A 183 -25.86 -6.88 30.59
C SER A 183 -25.60 -8.27 31.16
N ASP A 184 -24.35 -8.75 31.11
CA ASP A 184 -23.97 -10.04 31.71
C ASP A 184 -24.12 -10.03 33.24
N LYS A 185 -23.78 -8.91 33.92
CA LYS A 185 -24.06 -8.75 35.36
C LYS A 185 -25.55 -8.69 35.69
N ILE A 186 -26.35 -8.00 34.88
CA ILE A 186 -27.81 -7.94 35.06
C ILE A 186 -28.46 -9.29 34.76
N PHE A 187 -27.96 -10.07 33.79
CA PHE A 187 -28.41 -11.44 33.51
C PHE A 187 -28.01 -12.43 34.61
N GLU A 188 -26.84 -12.26 35.23
CA GLU A 188 -26.41 -13.05 36.40
C GLU A 188 -27.27 -12.73 37.63
N GLU A 189 -27.67 -11.47 37.81
CA GLU A 189 -28.58 -11.02 38.86
C GLU A 189 -30.05 -11.43 38.61
N PHE A 190 -30.48 -11.48 37.34
CA PHE A 190 -31.80 -12.02 36.94
C PHE A 190 -31.89 -13.54 37.10
N ASN A 191 -30.81 -14.28 36.84
CA ASN A 191 -30.78 -15.74 37.00
C ASN A 191 -30.77 -16.18 38.48
N ASN A 192 -30.41 -15.29 39.41
CA ASN A 192 -30.48 -15.52 40.85
C ASN A 192 -31.87 -15.21 41.45
N SER A 193 -32.79 -14.67 40.63
CA SER A 193 -34.19 -14.40 40.99
C SER A 193 -35.10 -15.40 40.26
N ASN A 194 -35.54 -16.44 40.97
CA ASN A 194 -36.42 -17.52 40.49
C ASN A 194 -37.69 -17.03 39.73
N ILE A 195 -37.58 -16.78 38.42
CA ILE A 195 -38.73 -16.68 37.52
C ILE A 195 -38.51 -17.65 36.35
N MET A 196 -38.91 -18.88 36.65
CA MET A 196 -39.00 -20.06 35.79
C MET A 196 -40.23 -19.92 34.87
N ILE A 197 -40.07 -19.70 33.55
CA ILE A 197 -41.05 -20.17 32.52
C ILE A 197 -40.33 -20.57 31.21
N PHE A 198 -40.16 -21.88 31.05
CA PHE A 198 -40.24 -22.71 29.83
C PHE A 198 -39.89 -22.14 28.44
N THR A 199 -38.78 -22.62 27.83
CA THR A 199 -38.81 -23.64 26.75
C THR A 199 -37.39 -24.07 26.35
N HIS A 200 -37.30 -25.21 25.67
CA HIS A 200 -36.29 -26.27 25.68
C HIS A 200 -34.88 -26.00 25.09
N SER A 201 -33.92 -26.76 25.65
CA SER A 201 -32.71 -27.32 25.01
C SER A 201 -31.35 -26.61 25.25
N LYS A 202 -30.81 -26.77 26.47
CA LYS A 202 -29.36 -26.94 26.68
C LYS A 202 -28.90 -28.19 25.93
N ILE A 203 -27.96 -28.07 25.00
CA ILE A 203 -26.90 -29.04 24.67
C ILE A 203 -26.00 -28.39 23.61
N SER A 204 -24.68 -28.52 23.77
CA SER A 204 -23.58 -28.07 22.88
C SER A 204 -22.87 -26.75 23.17
N LEU A 205 -22.87 -26.29 24.43
CA LEU A 205 -21.79 -25.45 24.96
C LEU A 205 -20.49 -26.24 25.20
N GLU A 206 -20.53 -27.58 25.09
CA GLU A 206 -19.35 -28.46 25.03
C GLU A 206 -18.80 -28.69 23.61
N GLN A 207 -19.32 -27.99 22.59
CA GLN A 207 -18.66 -27.87 21.27
C GLN A 207 -17.85 -26.55 21.17
N LEU A 208 -17.52 -25.99 22.34
CA LEU A 208 -16.14 -25.78 22.76
C LEU A 208 -15.10 -25.84 21.63
N THR A 209 -14.49 -24.70 21.36
CA THR A 209 -13.07 -24.52 21.76
C THR A 209 -12.01 -25.34 21.02
N GLN A 210 -12.40 -26.25 20.14
CA GLN A 210 -11.54 -27.00 19.23
C GLN A 210 -11.23 -26.17 17.97
N VAL A 211 -12.18 -25.38 17.47
CA VAL A 211 -11.96 -24.59 16.25
C VAL A 211 -11.06 -23.36 16.51
N PHE A 212 -11.08 -22.81 17.73
CA PHE A 212 -10.20 -21.70 18.13
C PHE A 212 -8.71 -22.09 18.31
N LYS A 213 -8.32 -23.35 18.04
CA LYS A 213 -6.94 -23.83 18.18
C LYS A 213 -6.19 -24.05 16.85
N LYS A 214 -6.77 -23.70 15.68
CA LYS A 214 -6.21 -24.08 14.36
C LYS A 214 -5.94 -22.97 13.33
N LYS A 215 -5.79 -21.71 13.75
CA LYS A 215 -5.14 -20.69 12.89
C LYS A 215 -4.22 -19.83 13.76
N GLN A 216 -3.01 -20.33 13.91
CA GLN A 216 -1.81 -19.55 14.26
C GLN A 216 -1.66 -18.36 13.31
#